data_AF-M3D1R2-F1
#
_entry.id   AF-M3D1R2-F1
#
_cell.length_a   1.000
_cell.length_b   1.000
_cell.length_c   1.000
_cell.angle_alpha   90.00
_cell.angle_beta   90.00
_cell.angle_gamma   90.00
#
_symmetry.space_group_name_H-M   'P 1'
#
loop_
_entity.id
_entity.type
_entity.pdbx_description
1 polymer ?
#
loop_
_entity_poly.entity_id
_entity_poly.type
_entity_poly.pdbx_seq_one_letter_code
_entity_poly.pdbx_strand_id
1 'polypeptide(L)' 'MMNTKCLGPKDCLYPDDNNCAGFLHCQPLDGYQTGIAYRMDCPVGLRWNDNAKWCDYPANATCTPHEVY' A
#
# COMPACT_ATOMS: atom_id res chain seq x y z
N MET A 1 8.14 -12.34 -0.60
CA MET A 1 7.89 -11.97 0.82
C MET A 1 8.76 -12.75 1.80
N MET A 2 9.53 -13.77 1.37
CA MET A 2 10.36 -14.61 2.23
C MET A 2 11.34 -13.86 3.16
N ASN A 3 11.89 -12.73 2.72
CA ASN A 3 12.92 -12.01 3.47
C ASN A 3 12.36 -11.36 4.74
N THR A 4 11.18 -10.76 4.65
CA THR A 4 10.54 -10.05 5.78
C THR A 4 9.38 -10.83 6.38
N LYS A 5 8.84 -11.80 5.65
CA LYS A 5 7.65 -12.57 5.99
C LYS A 5 6.42 -11.72 6.31
N CYS A 6 6.43 -10.46 5.87
CA CYS A 6 5.43 -9.43 6.18
C CYS A 6 5.19 -9.25 7.69
N LEU A 7 6.22 -9.43 8.51
CA LEU A 7 6.10 -9.34 9.98
C LEU A 7 6.29 -7.92 10.50
N GLY A 8 7.00 -7.07 9.77
CA GLY A 8 7.19 -5.67 10.12
C GLY A 8 5.98 -4.82 9.71
N PRO A 9 5.72 -3.70 10.41
CA PRO A 9 4.55 -2.85 10.19
C PRO A 9 4.54 -2.14 8.83
N LYS A 10 5.69 -2.09 8.15
CA LYS A 10 5.86 -1.46 6.82
C LYS A 10 6.11 -2.49 5.71
N ASP A 11 6.12 -3.76 6.06
CA ASP A 11 6.42 -4.81 5.10
C ASP A 11 5.18 -5.10 4.25
N CYS A 12 5.43 -5.42 2.98
CA CYS A 12 4.39 -5.90 2.07
C CYS A 12 3.24 -4.92 1.83
N LEU A 13 3.53 -3.63 1.98
CA LEU A 13 2.66 -2.51 1.63
C LEU A 13 3.16 -1.86 0.33
N TYR A 14 2.25 -1.71 -0.63
CA TYR A 14 2.54 -1.24 -1.98
C TYR A 14 1.52 -0.18 -2.42
N PRO A 15 1.87 0.73 -3.34
CA PRO A 15 0.91 1.68 -3.88
C PRO A 15 -0.18 0.96 -4.70
N ASP A 16 -1.39 1.51 -4.72
CA ASP A 16 -2.40 1.17 -5.73
C ASP A 16 -2.35 2.20 -6.85
N ASP A 17 -1.87 1.78 -8.02
CA ASP A 17 -1.72 2.65 -9.21
C ASP A 17 -3.05 3.25 -9.70
N ASN A 18 -4.19 2.68 -9.29
CA ASN A 18 -5.52 3.13 -9.70
C ASN A 18 -6.24 3.96 -8.63
N ASN A 19 -5.80 3.88 -7.37
CA ASN A 19 -6.48 4.55 -6.26
C ASN A 19 -5.50 5.14 -5.24
N CYS A 20 -5.29 6.45 -5.36
CA CYS A 20 -4.45 7.19 -4.43
C CYS A 20 -4.99 7.28 -2.99
N ALA A 21 -6.30 7.06 -2.81
CA ALA A 21 -6.95 6.98 -1.50
C ALA A 21 -6.84 5.57 -0.88
N GLY A 22 -5.94 4.72 -1.37
CA GLY A 22 -5.72 3.40 -0.83
C GLY A 22 -4.34 2.85 -1.16
N PHE A 23 -4.08 1.64 -0.70
CA PHE A 23 -2.85 0.90 -0.93
C PHE A 23 -3.13 -0.60 -0.99
N LEU A 24 -2.13 -1.37 -1.40
CA LEU A 24 -2.19 -2.82 -1.43
C LEU A 24 -1.42 -3.40 -0.24
N HIS A 25 -2.07 -4.27 0.52
CA HIS A 25 -1.43 -5.09 1.56
C HIS A 25 -1.39 -6.54 1.08
N CYS A 26 -0.20 -7.08 0.87
CA CYS A 26 -0.02 -8.49 0.51
C CYS A 26 0.08 -9.38 1.75
N GLN A 27 -0.89 -10.28 1.93
CA GLN A 27 -0.86 -11.33 2.94
C GLN A 27 -0.11 -12.56 2.40
N PRO A 28 0.94 -13.05 3.08
CA PRO A 28 1.66 -14.25 2.65
C PRO A 28 0.81 -15.52 2.64
N LEU A 29 1.11 -16.39 1.69
CA LEU A 29 0.66 -17.78 1.57
C LEU A 29 1.88 -18.71 1.42
N ASP A 30 1.63 -20.03 1.52
CA ASP A 30 2.56 -21.11 1.14
C ASP A 30 4.04 -20.85 1.51
N GLY A 31 4.35 -20.80 2.81
CA GLY A 31 5.72 -20.62 3.28
C GLY A 31 6.36 -19.29 2.84
N TYR A 32 5.57 -18.23 2.67
CA TYR A 32 6.02 -16.87 2.32
C TYR A 32 6.54 -16.70 0.88
N GLN A 33 6.32 -17.71 0.02
CA GLN A 33 6.60 -17.65 -1.42
C GLN A 33 5.64 -16.69 -2.13
N THR A 34 4.34 -16.91 -1.95
CA THR A 34 3.23 -16.27 -2.65
C THR A 34 2.36 -15.51 -1.66
N GLY A 35 1.34 -14.81 -2.14
CA GLY A 35 0.43 -14.06 -1.28
C GLY A 35 -0.75 -13.48 -2.05
N ILE A 36 -1.75 -13.03 -1.31
CA ILE A 36 -2.94 -12.36 -1.83
C ILE A 36 -2.82 -10.87 -1.53
N ALA A 37 -3.01 -10.04 -2.55
CA ALA A 37 -3.06 -8.59 -2.40
C ALA A 37 -4.49 -8.15 -2.05
N TYR A 38 -4.62 -7.43 -0.95
CA TYR A 38 -5.87 -6.79 -0.53
C TYR A 38 -5.77 -5.28 -0.74
N ARG A 39 -6.81 -4.69 -1.34
CA ARG A 39 -6.97 -3.24 -1.35
C ARG A 39 -7.40 -2.78 0.03
N MET A 40 -6.66 -1.80 0.55
CA MET A 40 -6.91 -1.15 1.82
C MET A 40 -7.20 0.32 1.55
N ASP A 41 -8.27 0.83 2.15
CA ASP A 41 -8.63 2.23 2.03
C ASP A 41 -7.89 3.07 3.07
N CYS A 42 -7.45 4.25 2.65
CA CYS A 42 -7.00 5.28 3.57
C CYS A 42 -8.19 5.95 4.26
N PRO A 43 -7.99 6.49 5.48
CA PRO A 43 -8.96 7.40 6.07
C PRO A 43 -9.31 8.56 5.13
N VAL A 44 -10.54 9.05 5.24
CA VAL A 44 -11.06 10.12 4.37
C VAL A 44 -10.12 11.33 4.39
N GLY A 45 -9.74 11.79 3.20
CA GLY A 45 -8.86 12.94 3.00
C GLY A 45 -7.36 12.63 3.04
N LEU A 46 -6.96 11.40 3.39
CA LEU A 46 -5.57 10.95 3.33
C LEU A 46 -5.27 10.20 2.03
N ARG A 47 -3.99 10.15 1.69
CA ARG A 47 -3.46 9.53 0.46
C ARG A 47 -2.25 8.67 0.79
N TRP A 48 -1.99 7.67 -0.05
CA TRP A 48 -0.84 6.79 0.16
C TRP A 48 0.50 7.54 0.02
N ASN A 49 1.36 7.38 1.02
CA ASN A 49 2.75 7.80 1.02
C ASN A 49 3.65 6.56 1.06
N ASP A 50 4.22 6.20 -0.08
CA ASP A 50 5.04 5.02 -0.28
C ASP A 50 6.42 5.14 0.37
N ASN A 51 6.92 6.36 0.55
CA ASN A 51 8.18 6.60 1.27
C ASN A 51 8.04 6.24 2.76
N ALA A 52 6.89 6.61 3.35
CA ALA A 52 6.62 6.35 4.76
C ALA A 52 5.91 5.01 5.01
N LYS A 53 5.30 4.43 3.97
CA LYS A 53 4.43 3.24 4.00
C LYS A 53 3.20 3.40 4.88
N TRP A 54 2.50 4.53 4.75
CA TRP A 54 1.24 4.81 5.45
C TRP A 54 0.35 5.80 4.68
N CYS A 55 -0.88 5.99 5.15
CA CYS A 55 -1.75 7.06 4.68
C CYS A 55 -1.36 8.37 5.35
N ASP A 56 -1.15 9.40 4.53
CA ASP A 56 -0.62 10.69 4.94
C ASP A 56 -1.44 11.81 4.30
N TYR A 57 -1.17 13.06 4.67
CA TYR A 57 -1.79 14.22 4.02
C TYR A 57 -1.43 14.27 2.54
N PRO A 58 -2.33 14.79 1.67
CA PRO A 58 -2.09 14.84 0.22
C PRO A 58 -0.78 15.54 -0.19
N ALA A 59 -0.30 16.50 0.61
CA ALA A 59 0.97 17.19 0.38
C ALA A 59 2.21 16.27 0.49
N ASN A 60 2.10 15.17 1.23
CA ASN A 60 3.15 14.16 1.43
C ASN A 60 2.92 12.89 0.61
N ALA A 61 1.82 12.83 -0.15
CA ALA A 61 1.47 11.67 -0.96
C ALA A 61 2.53 11.46 -2.04
N THR A 62 2.93 10.21 -2.24
CA THR A 62 3.86 9.83 -3.32
C THR A 62 3.16 9.10 -4.45
N CYS A 63 1.86 8.87 -4.29
CA CYS A 63 1.04 8.36 -5.34
C CYS A 63 0.74 9.47 -6.34
N THR A 64 0.81 9.14 -7.64
CA THR A 64 0.28 9.99 -8.71
C THR A 64 -1.19 9.61 -8.92
N PRO A 65 -2.16 10.52 -8.71
CA PRO A 65 -3.52 10.25 -9.13
C PRO A 65 -3.49 10.08 -10.65
N HIS A 66 -3.90 8.90 -11.13
CA HIS A 66 -4.27 8.79 -12.53
C HIS A 66 -5.61 9.53 -12.67
N GLU A 67 -5.55 10.86 -12.85
CA GLU A 67 -6.71 11.69 -13.16
C GLU A 67 -7.26 11.23 -14.52
N VAL A 68 -8.23 10.31 -14.50
CA VAL A 68 -9.10 10.12 -15.65
C VAL A 68 -10.06 11.31 -15.64
N TYR A 69 -9.76 12.30 -16.47
CA TYR A 69 -10.70 13.34 -16.90
C TYR A 69 -11.86 12.72 -17.67
#